data_AF-A0A4V2K083-F1
#
_entry.id   AF-A0A4V2K083-F1
#
_cell.length_a   1.000
_cell.length_b   1.000
_cell.length_c   1.000
_cell.angle_alpha   90.00
_cell.angle_beta   90.00
_cell.angle_gamma   90.00
#
_symmetry.space_group_name_H-M   'P 1'
#
loop_
_entity.id
_entity.type
_entity.pdbx_description
1 polymer ?
#
loop_
_entity_poly.entity_id
_entity_poly.type
_entity_poly.pdbx_seq_one_letter_code
_entity_poly.pdbx_strand_id
1 'polypeptide(L)'
;MIGAPYTNTTGPFGLRVHAPLSGGNLTDATTGEVVATMLPTADDGFIIGSATLFSYWVLPYVWKTDGKLASMTVRGEYDRPQLLLCKGFLCRHVETDSSAYSWMNSNFFIMKIVGTAEPLVHNITIYGVAN
;
A
#
# COMPACT_ATOMS: atom_id res chain seq x y z
N MET A 1 -4.75 -0.94 -18.88
CA MET A 1 -4.86 0.45 -19.35
C MET A 1 -3.59 0.76 -20.12
N ILE A 2 -3.69 0.81 -21.44
CA ILE A 2 -2.67 1.43 -22.28
C ILE A 2 -2.84 2.93 -22.06
N GLY A 3 -1.81 3.62 -21.55
CA GLY A 3 -1.84 5.08 -21.32
C GLY A 3 -1.86 5.58 -19.87
N ALA A 4 -1.77 4.70 -18.86
CA ALA A 4 -1.51 5.14 -17.49
C ALA A 4 0.02 5.33 -17.27
N PRO A 5 0.49 6.20 -16.35
CA PRO A 5 1.90 6.61 -16.20
C PRO A 5 2.77 5.54 -15.53
N TYR A 6 2.66 4.29 -15.97
CA TYR A 6 3.35 3.14 -15.40
C TYR A 6 4.37 2.60 -16.38
N THR A 7 5.58 2.40 -15.91
CA THR A 7 6.57 1.61 -16.65
C THR A 7 6.20 0.14 -16.48
N ASN A 8 6.17 -0.62 -17.57
CA ASN A 8 5.86 -2.04 -17.51
C ASN A 8 6.70 -2.83 -18.51
N THR A 9 6.82 -4.12 -18.27
CA THR A 9 7.55 -5.05 -19.15
C THR A 9 6.81 -6.36 -19.25
N THR A 10 6.50 -6.78 -20.48
CA THR A 10 5.86 -8.07 -20.75
C THR A 10 6.90 -9.18 -20.71
N GLY A 11 6.60 -10.25 -19.98
CA GLY A 11 7.40 -11.48 -19.93
C GLY A 11 6.56 -12.73 -20.22
N PRO A 12 7.18 -13.93 -20.25
CA PRO A 12 6.49 -15.17 -20.60
C PRO A 12 5.43 -15.61 -19.59
N PHE A 13 5.41 -15.02 -18.38
CA PHE A 13 4.49 -15.39 -17.31
C PHE A 13 3.46 -14.30 -16.97
N GLY A 14 3.48 -13.15 -17.66
CA GLY A 14 2.65 -12.00 -17.33
C GLY A 14 3.34 -10.65 -17.55
N LEU A 15 2.80 -9.62 -16.91
CA LEU A 15 3.25 -8.23 -17.03
C LEU A 15 3.83 -7.75 -15.70
N ARG A 16 5.13 -7.42 -15.68
CA ARG A 16 5.74 -6.69 -14.56
C ARG A 16 5.32 -5.23 -14.63
N VAL A 17 4.88 -4.69 -13.50
CA VAL A 17 4.45 -3.29 -13.38
C VAL A 17 5.39 -2.56 -12.43
N HIS A 18 5.68 -1.31 -12.75
CA HIS A 18 6.22 -0.31 -11.84
C HIS A 18 5.27 0.88 -11.86
N ALA A 19 4.40 0.97 -10.85
CA ALA A 19 3.38 2.01 -10.76
C ALA A 19 3.73 3.02 -9.66
N PRO A 20 4.24 4.23 -10.00
CA PRO A 20 4.68 5.18 -9.00
C PRO A 20 3.48 5.77 -8.25
N LEU A 21 3.71 6.00 -6.96
CA LEU A 21 2.84 6.66 -5.99
C LEU A 21 3.57 7.93 -5.56
N SER A 22 2.91 9.08 -5.70
CA SER A 22 3.51 10.38 -5.37
C SER A 22 3.70 10.64 -3.88
N GLY A 23 3.21 9.75 -3.02
CA GLY A 23 3.18 9.89 -1.57
C GLY A 23 1.75 9.91 -1.03
N GLY A 24 1.57 10.35 0.20
CA GLY A 24 0.28 10.35 0.87
C GLY A 24 0.39 10.65 2.37
N ASN A 25 -0.70 10.46 3.10
CA ASN A 25 -0.75 10.65 4.54
C ASN A 25 -1.23 9.36 5.22
N LEU A 26 -0.67 9.08 6.40
CA LEU A 26 -1.26 8.16 7.37
C LEU A 26 -2.00 9.00 8.40
N THR A 27 -3.27 8.67 8.62
CA THR A 27 -4.17 9.42 9.49
C THR A 27 -4.67 8.51 10.61
N ASP A 28 -4.72 9.03 11.83
CA ASP A 28 -5.40 8.34 12.93
C ASP A 28 -6.90 8.25 12.61
N ALA A 29 -7.45 7.04 12.65
CA ALA A 29 -8.84 6.79 12.25
C ALA A 29 -9.87 7.37 13.24
N THR A 30 -9.48 7.62 14.49
CA THR A 30 -10.34 8.14 15.56
C THR A 30 -10.35 9.67 15.55
N THR A 31 -9.17 10.29 15.44
CA THR A 31 -9.02 11.76 15.54
C THR A 31 -9.04 12.45 14.18
N GLY A 32 -8.73 11.74 13.09
CA GLY A 32 -8.57 12.33 11.77
C GLY A 32 -7.26 13.12 11.61
N GLU A 33 -6.37 13.10 12.61
CA GLU A 33 -5.09 13.78 12.54
C GLU A 33 -4.10 13.01 11.68
N VAL A 34 -3.36 13.73 10.83
CA VAL A 34 -2.24 13.13 10.10
C VAL A 34 -1.13 12.82 11.09
N VAL A 35 -0.75 11.55 11.20
CA VAL A 35 0.28 11.03 12.11
C VAL A 35 1.60 10.73 11.41
N ALA A 36 1.58 10.49 10.10
CA ALA A 36 2.78 10.36 9.27
C ALA A 36 2.55 10.81 7.83
N THR A 37 3.62 11.18 7.15
CA THR A 37 3.63 11.44 5.72
C THR A 37 4.27 10.26 5.01
N MET A 38 3.60 9.72 3.99
CA MET A 38 4.16 8.70 3.10
C MET A 38 5.03 9.38 2.05
N LEU A 39 6.28 8.95 1.94
CA LEU A 39 7.18 9.42 0.88
C LEU A 39 6.82 8.76 -0.46
N PRO A 40 7.26 9.34 -1.59
CA PRO A 40 7.07 8.72 -2.91
C PRO A 40 7.60 7.28 -2.95
N THR A 41 6.87 6.39 -3.64
CA THR A 41 7.21 4.96 -3.77
C THR A 41 6.56 4.38 -5.04
N ALA A 42 6.52 3.06 -5.19
CA ALA A 42 5.86 2.38 -6.30
C ALA A 42 5.24 1.02 -5.92
N ASP A 43 4.30 0.57 -6.76
CA ASP A 43 3.92 -0.84 -6.90
C ASP A 43 4.79 -1.53 -7.93
N ASP A 44 5.62 -2.46 -7.45
CA ASP A 44 6.46 -3.31 -8.28
C ASP A 44 5.81 -4.68 -8.56
N GLY A 45 4.49 -4.71 -8.53
CA GLY A 45 3.66 -5.90 -8.65
C GLY A 45 3.74 -6.62 -10.00
N PHE A 46 2.95 -7.68 -10.11
CA PHE A 46 2.93 -8.57 -11.27
C PHE A 46 1.50 -8.92 -11.66
N ILE A 47 1.17 -8.76 -12.94
CA ILE A 47 -0.14 -9.12 -13.46
C ILE A 47 -0.04 -10.46 -14.18
N ILE A 48 -0.85 -11.43 -13.75
CA ILE A 48 -0.97 -12.76 -14.36
C ILE A 48 -2.33 -12.89 -15.04
N GLY A 49 -2.34 -13.48 -16.23
CA GLY A 49 -3.56 -13.69 -17.00
C GLY A 49 -4.24 -12.38 -17.40
N SER A 50 -5.56 -12.40 -17.51
CA SER A 50 -6.35 -11.24 -17.97
C SER A 50 -6.70 -10.25 -16.86
N ALA A 51 -6.43 -10.55 -15.59
CA ALA A 51 -7.14 -9.87 -14.51
C ALA A 51 -6.43 -9.75 -13.16
N THR A 52 -5.49 -10.64 -12.81
CA THR A 52 -5.02 -10.74 -11.43
C THR A 52 -3.73 -9.97 -11.23
N LEU A 53 -3.74 -8.94 -10.37
CA LEU A 53 -2.54 -8.21 -9.94
C LEU A 53 -2.08 -8.72 -8.57
N PHE A 54 -0.82 -9.15 -8.51
CA PHE A 54 -0.09 -9.42 -7.27
C PHE A 54 0.73 -8.19 -6.92
N SER A 55 0.25 -7.39 -5.96
CA SER A 55 0.90 -6.14 -5.58
C SER A 55 2.13 -6.38 -4.70
N TYR A 56 3.09 -5.47 -4.80
CA TYR A 56 4.21 -5.40 -3.88
C TYR A 56 4.55 -3.94 -3.61
N TRP A 57 4.22 -3.47 -2.40
CA TRP A 57 4.58 -2.13 -1.94
C TRP A 57 5.56 -2.17 -0.79
N VAL A 58 6.50 -1.24 -0.84
CA VAL A 58 7.26 -0.80 0.33
C VAL A 58 6.86 0.66 0.55
N LEU A 59 6.12 0.92 1.62
CA LEU A 59 5.56 2.23 1.93
C LEU A 59 6.44 2.92 2.99
N PRO A 60 7.34 3.83 2.59
CA PRO A 60 8.13 4.62 3.52
C PRO A 60 7.31 5.75 4.14
N TYR A 61 7.41 5.90 5.46
CA TYR A 61 6.72 6.94 6.22
C TYR A 61 7.69 7.75 7.07
N VAL A 62 7.34 9.02 7.31
CA VAL A 62 7.97 9.89 8.31
C VAL A 62 6.92 10.24 9.36
N TRP A 63 7.14 9.81 10.60
CA TRP A 63 6.24 10.13 11.71
C TRP A 63 6.29 11.61 12.05
N LYS A 64 5.12 12.22 12.25
CA LYS A 64 5.04 13.64 12.63
C LYS A 64 5.50 13.91 14.05
N THR A 65 5.37 12.93 14.94
CA THR A 65 5.64 13.13 16.37
C THR A 65 7.12 13.35 16.67
N ASP A 66 8.02 12.72 15.91
CA ASP A 66 9.46 12.71 16.19
C ASP A 66 10.32 12.77 14.92
N GLY A 67 9.72 12.85 13.73
CA GLY A 67 10.43 12.91 12.45
C GLY A 67 11.13 11.61 12.05
N LYS A 68 10.91 10.50 12.78
CA LYS A 68 11.58 9.24 12.51
C LYS A 68 10.92 8.46 11.38
N LEU A 69 11.70 7.57 10.78
CA LEU A 69 11.27 6.76 9.65
C LEU A 69 10.47 5.53 10.11
N ALA A 70 9.61 5.08 9.20
CA ALA A 70 9.02 3.77 9.21
C ALA A 70 8.94 3.20 7.79
N SER A 71 8.86 1.89 7.69
CA SER A 71 8.66 1.15 6.45
C SER A 71 7.54 0.13 6.65
N MET A 72 6.65 0.03 5.67
CA MET A 72 5.53 -0.90 5.73
C MET A 72 5.48 -1.70 4.44
N THR A 73 5.65 -3.02 4.57
CA THR A 73 5.63 -3.92 3.41
C THR A 73 4.23 -4.49 3.21
N VAL A 74 3.65 -4.24 2.04
CA VAL A 74 2.30 -4.67 1.68
C VAL A 74 2.37 -5.66 0.52
N ARG A 75 1.69 -6.79 0.68
CA ARG A 75 1.50 -7.79 -0.37
C ARG A 75 0.03 -8.13 -0.46
N GLY A 76 -0.49 -8.22 -1.67
CA GLY A 76 -1.90 -8.52 -1.88
C GLY A 76 -2.19 -9.01 -3.27
N GLU A 77 -3.39 -9.52 -3.44
CA GLU A 77 -3.93 -9.96 -4.72
C GLU A 77 -5.19 -9.16 -5.05
N TYR A 78 -5.32 -8.76 -6.31
CA TYR A 78 -6.47 -8.06 -6.84
C TYR A 78 -7.00 -8.76 -8.09
N ASP A 79 -8.28 -9.14 -8.09
CA ASP A 79 -8.91 -9.81 -9.23
C ASP A 79 -9.81 -8.83 -10.01
N ARG A 80 -9.59 -8.66 -11.32
CA ARG A 80 -10.46 -7.84 -12.20
C ARG A 80 -11.61 -8.70 -12.76
N PRO A 81 -12.88 -8.28 -12.64
CA PRO A 81 -13.39 -7.27 -13.58
C PRO A 81 -14.30 -6.21 -12.94
N GLN A 82 -14.35 -6.09 -11.61
CA GLN A 82 -15.15 -5.06 -10.94
C GLN A 82 -14.24 -4.23 -10.04
N LEU A 83 -14.10 -2.97 -10.44
CA LEU A 83 -13.64 -1.90 -9.56
C LEU A 83 -14.27 -2.09 -8.16
N LEU A 84 -13.44 -2.07 -7.12
CA LEU A 84 -13.78 -1.78 -5.71
C LEU A 84 -13.81 -2.93 -4.68
N LEU A 85 -13.50 -4.18 -5.02
CA LEU A 85 -13.41 -5.25 -4.01
C LEU A 85 -12.05 -5.96 -4.04
N CYS A 86 -11.09 -5.35 -3.37
CA CYS A 86 -9.83 -5.96 -2.98
C CYS A 86 -10.07 -7.17 -2.08
N LYS A 87 -9.83 -8.39 -2.58
CA LYS A 87 -9.82 -9.61 -1.76
C LYS A 87 -8.41 -9.85 -1.22
N GLY A 88 -8.09 -9.20 -0.09
CA GLY A 88 -6.95 -9.53 0.75
C GLY A 88 -5.66 -8.78 0.44
N PHE A 89 -5.42 -7.68 1.16
CA PHE A 89 -4.09 -7.10 1.30
C PHE A 89 -3.61 -7.40 2.72
N LEU A 90 -2.43 -8.01 2.82
CA LEU A 90 -1.78 -8.28 4.09
C LEU A 90 -0.65 -7.26 4.25
N CYS A 91 -0.74 -6.47 5.31
CA CYS A 91 0.38 -5.68 5.78
C CYS A 91 1.19 -6.56 6.72
N ARG A 92 2.16 -7.28 6.14
CA ARG A 92 2.88 -8.31 6.88
C ARG A 92 3.72 -7.73 8.01
N HIS A 93 4.27 -6.54 7.82
CA HIS A 93 5.25 -5.98 8.73
C HIS A 93 5.35 -4.46 8.63
N VAL A 94 5.45 -3.82 9.80
CA VAL A 94 5.83 -2.43 9.98
C VAL A 94 7.16 -2.41 10.72
N GLU A 95 8.11 -1.66 10.20
CA GLU A 95 9.41 -1.39 10.82
C GLU A 95 9.47 0.09 11.17
N THR A 96 9.75 0.43 12.42
CA THR A 96 9.88 1.83 12.83
C THR A 96 10.91 2.04 13.95
N ASP A 97 11.58 3.19 13.86
CA ASP A 97 12.50 3.69 14.88
C ASP A 97 11.81 4.59 15.93
N SER A 98 10.52 4.89 15.76
CA SER A 98 9.74 5.72 16.68
C SER A 98 9.37 4.96 17.94
N SER A 99 9.71 5.52 19.11
CA SER A 99 9.29 4.95 20.39
C SER A 99 7.78 5.04 20.58
N ALA A 100 7.14 6.10 20.09
CA ALA A 100 5.69 6.32 20.16
C ALA A 100 4.90 5.25 19.37
N TYR A 101 5.46 4.78 18.25
CA TYR A 101 4.84 3.79 17.38
C TYR A 101 5.54 2.41 17.43
N SER A 102 6.45 2.20 18.39
CA SER A 102 7.25 0.99 18.51
C SER A 102 6.41 -0.29 18.65
N TRP A 103 5.20 -0.18 19.20
CA TRP A 103 4.25 -1.27 19.29
C TRP A 103 3.93 -1.88 17.91
N MET A 104 3.97 -1.09 16.83
CA MET A 104 3.68 -1.58 15.48
C MET A 104 4.71 -2.60 14.98
N ASN A 105 5.95 -2.59 15.50
CA ASN A 105 7.00 -3.55 15.11
C ASN A 105 6.65 -5.00 15.48
N SER A 106 5.82 -5.20 16.51
CA SER A 106 5.48 -6.53 17.05
C SER A 106 4.03 -6.94 16.77
N ASN A 107 3.31 -6.20 15.93
CA ASN A 107 1.90 -6.45 15.64
C ASN A 107 1.68 -6.79 14.15
N PHE A 108 0.64 -7.57 13.90
CA PHE A 108 0.23 -7.93 12.55
C PHE A 108 -0.95 -7.06 12.10
N PHE A 109 -0.95 -6.68 10.82
CA PHE A 109 -1.95 -5.79 10.25
C PHE A 109 -2.56 -6.34 8.97
N ILE A 110 -3.85 -6.08 8.78
CA ILE A 110 -4.56 -6.36 7.53
C ILE A 110 -4.93 -5.02 6.91
N MET A 111 -4.89 -4.96 5.57
CA MET A 111 -5.28 -3.78 4.83
C MET A 111 -6.50 -4.01 3.98
N LYS A 112 -7.38 -3.00 3.98
CA LYS A 112 -8.42 -2.84 2.96
C LYS A 112 -8.03 -1.68 2.07
N ILE A 113 -8.20 -1.87 0.77
CA ILE A 113 -7.85 -0.87 -0.23
C ILE A 113 -9.06 -0.61 -1.09
N VAL A 114 -9.32 0.68 -1.32
CA VAL A 114 -10.39 1.15 -2.20
C VAL A 114 -9.76 2.16 -3.15
N GLY A 115 -9.72 1.82 -4.44
CA GLY A 115 -9.24 2.71 -5.49
C GLY A 115 -10.40 3.44 -6.18
N THR A 116 -10.27 4.75 -6.41
CA THR A 116 -11.14 5.49 -7.34
C THR A 116 -10.53 5.51 -8.73
N ALA A 117 -11.34 5.66 -9.79
CA ALA A 117 -10.81 5.70 -11.16
C ALA A 117 -10.29 7.08 -11.55
N GLU A 118 -10.95 8.17 -11.13
CA GLU A 118 -10.67 9.54 -11.59
C GLU A 118 -10.91 10.58 -10.47
N PRO A 119 -9.87 11.22 -9.90
CA PRO A 119 -8.46 10.83 -10.03
C PRO A 119 -8.22 9.44 -9.42
N LEU A 120 -7.20 8.73 -9.90
CA LEU A 120 -6.76 7.49 -9.28
C LEU A 120 -6.18 7.78 -7.90
N VAL A 121 -6.94 7.45 -6.86
CA VAL A 121 -6.53 7.58 -5.46
C VAL A 121 -6.80 6.27 -4.76
N HIS A 122 -5.81 5.79 -4.01
CA HIS A 122 -5.95 4.63 -3.14
C HIS A 122 -6.26 5.09 -1.72
N ASN A 123 -7.45 4.74 -1.23
CA ASN A 123 -7.80 4.84 0.17
C ASN A 123 -7.48 3.51 0.84
N ILE A 124 -6.52 3.53 1.78
CA ILE A 124 -6.05 2.35 2.50
C ILE A 124 -6.48 2.47 3.96
N THR A 125 -7.14 1.43 4.47
CA THR A 125 -7.46 1.30 5.90
C THR A 125 -6.65 0.16 6.49
N ILE A 126 -5.96 0.44 7.59
CA ILE A 126 -5.12 -0.53 8.31
C ILE A 126 -5.87 -1.01 9.55
N TYR A 127 -6.01 -2.32 9.68
CA TYR A 127 -6.62 -2.98 10.84
C TYR A 127 -5.55 -3.73 11.60
N GLY A 128 -5.37 -3.41 12.89
CA GLY A 128 -4.58 -4.25 13.79
C GLY A 128 -5.32 -5.55 14.06
N VAL A 129 -4.62 -6.68 13.99
CA VAL A 129 -5.17 -7.97 14.40
C VAL A 129 -4.93 -8.12 15.89
N ALA A 130 -6.00 -7.96 16.68
CA ALA A 130 -5.97 -8.28 18.10
C ALA A 130 -5.99 -9.81 18.28
N ASN A 131 -5.20 -10.29 19.24
CA ASN A 131 -5.28 -11.68 19.71
C ASN A 131 -6.47 -11.88 20.65
#